data_AF-A0A3B1ADU0-F1
#
_entry.id   AF-A0A3B1ADU0-F1
#
_cell.length_a   1.000
_cell.length_b   1.000
_cell.length_c   1.000
_cell.angle_alpha   90.00
_cell.angle_beta   90.00
_cell.angle_gamma   90.00
#
_symmetry.space_group_name_H-M   'P 1'
#
loop_
_entity.id
_entity.type
_entity.pdbx_description
1 polymer ?
#
loop_
_entity_poly.entity_id
_entity_poly.type
_entity_poly.pdbx_seq_one_letter_code
_entity_poly.pdbx_strand_id
1 'polypeptide(L)'
;YESLSGGAPLLSDNDRELTYYNASVGFNLLPGEAFMGKGWAFNTALYVIGGVGNTSFANDDRFTINFGAGYRFLATDWLAIHLDVRNHIFDTELFGEKTTNNLEFTGGFSIFF
;
A
#
# COMPACT_ATOMS: atom_id res chain seq x y z
N TYR A 1 -6.41 -17.29 -15.56
CA TYR A 1 -6.15 -17.77 -16.94
C TYR A 1 -7.29 -17.23 -17.78
N GLU A 2 -7.06 -16.13 -18.50
CA GLU A 2 -8.07 -15.54 -19.38
C GLU A 2 -7.71 -15.91 -20.81
N SER A 3 -8.53 -16.78 -21.39
CA SER A 3 -8.46 -17.20 -22.78
C SER A 3 -9.78 -16.83 -23.42
N LEU A 4 -9.80 -15.79 -24.25
CA LEU A 4 -10.84 -15.60 -25.25
C LEU A 4 -10.20 -15.56 -26.63
N SER A 5 -10.54 -16.59 -27.42
CA SER A 5 -10.55 -16.63 -28.87
C SER A 5 -9.25 -16.23 -29.60
N GLY A 6 -8.36 -17.21 -29.82
CA GLY A 6 -7.41 -17.13 -30.94
C GLY A 6 -5.94 -16.90 -30.58
N GLY A 7 -5.39 -17.75 -29.70
CA GLY A 7 -4.05 -18.33 -29.91
C GLY A 7 -2.79 -17.48 -29.73
N ALA A 8 -2.86 -16.16 -29.50
CA ALA A 8 -1.68 -15.35 -29.21
C ALA A 8 -1.79 -14.68 -27.82
N PRO A 9 -0.79 -14.82 -26.92
CA PRO A 9 -0.78 -14.06 -25.67
C PRO A 9 -0.70 -12.56 -25.97
N LEU A 10 -1.63 -11.77 -25.43
CA LEU A 10 -1.74 -10.32 -25.66
C LEU A 10 -0.60 -9.51 -25.04
N LEU A 11 0.05 -10.08 -24.02
CA LEU A 11 1.11 -9.45 -23.24
C LEU A 11 2.28 -10.44 -23.20
N SER A 12 3.49 -9.94 -23.46
CA SER A 12 4.71 -10.72 -23.22
C SER A 12 4.87 -10.99 -21.72
N ASP A 13 5.72 -11.94 -21.32
CA ASP A 13 5.91 -12.25 -19.89
C ASP A 13 6.38 -11.02 -19.09
N ASN A 14 7.13 -10.09 -19.70
CA ASN A 14 7.53 -8.83 -19.08
C ASN A 14 6.36 -7.84 -18.93
N ASP A 15 5.42 -7.84 -19.85
CA ASP A 15 4.26 -6.93 -19.83
C ASP A 15 3.26 -7.27 -18.70
N ARG A 16 3.47 -8.40 -18.01
CA ARG A 16 2.63 -8.88 -16.91
C ARG A 16 3.18 -8.51 -15.53
N GLU A 17 4.37 -7.91 -15.46
CA GLU A 17 4.94 -7.41 -14.21
C GLU A 17 4.30 -6.05 -13.87
N LEU A 18 3.77 -5.93 -12.65
CA LEU A 18 3.24 -4.67 -12.13
C LEU A 18 4.31 -4.03 -11.26
N THR A 19 4.82 -2.88 -11.69
CA THR A 19 5.77 -2.08 -10.92
C THR A 19 5.16 -0.73 -10.59
N TYR A 20 5.48 -0.19 -9.42
CA TYR A 20 4.99 1.12 -9.02
C TYR A 20 6.01 1.84 -8.17
N TYR A 21 5.98 3.16 -8.25
CA TYR A 21 6.68 4.04 -7.33
C TYR A 21 5.69 5.06 -6.76
N ASN A 22 5.80 5.33 -5.47
CA ASN A 22 4.92 6.26 -4.78
C ASN A 22 5.71 7.24 -3.90
N ALA A 23 5.18 8.45 -3.78
CA ALA A 23 5.57 9.43 -2.79
C ALA A 23 4.34 9.75 -1.94
N SER A 24 4.45 9.52 -0.64
CA SER A 24 3.33 9.63 0.28
C SER A 24 3.70 10.43 1.53
N VAL A 25 2.72 11.15 2.06
CA VAL A 25 2.78 11.84 3.34
C VAL A 25 1.88 11.13 4.35
N GLY A 26 2.33 11.07 5.60
CA GLY A 26 1.59 10.49 6.71
C GLY A 26 1.24 11.53 7.76
N PHE A 27 0.05 11.43 8.35
CA PHE A 27 -0.37 12.28 9.46
C PHE A 27 -0.92 11.44 10.62
N ASN A 28 -0.36 11.65 11.83
CA ASN A 28 -0.84 10.98 13.05
C ASN A 28 -2.16 11.60 13.49
N LEU A 29 -3.23 10.81 13.46
CA LEU A 29 -4.56 11.27 13.86
C LEU A 29 -4.81 11.08 15.34
N LEU A 30 -4.52 9.89 15.85
CA LEU A 30 -4.87 9.49 17.22
C LEU A 30 -3.64 8.91 17.91
N PRO A 31 -3.01 9.66 18.84
CA PRO A 31 -2.13 9.06 19.81
C PRO A 31 -2.96 8.21 20.78
N GLY A 32 -2.48 7.02 21.11
CA GLY A 32 -3.19 6.11 22.01
C GLY A 32 -2.26 5.20 22.78
N GLU A 33 -2.83 4.44 23.70
CA GLU A 33 -2.13 3.43 24.49
C GLU A 33 -2.84 2.09 24.33
N ALA A 34 -2.08 1.05 24.02
CA ALA A 34 -2.58 -0.32 24.00
C ALA A 34 -2.18 -1.02 25.30
N PHE A 35 -3.17 -1.57 26.02
CA PHE A 35 -2.95 -2.29 27.26
C PHE A 35 -3.01 -3.79 27.01
N MET A 36 -1.90 -4.49 27.23
CA MET A 36 -1.84 -5.95 27.13
C MET A 36 -1.76 -6.55 28.55
N GLY A 37 -2.91 -6.99 29.07
CA GLY A 37 -3.01 -7.53 30.42
C GLY A 37 -2.88 -6.47 31.52
N LYS A 38 -2.57 -6.89 32.75
CA LYS A 38 -2.62 -6.05 33.96
C LYS A 38 -1.37 -5.20 34.22
N GLY A 39 -0.39 -5.19 33.31
CA GLY A 39 0.90 -4.53 33.59
C GLY A 39 1.70 -4.04 32.39
N TRP A 40 1.16 -4.12 31.17
CA TRP A 40 1.87 -3.70 29.96
C TRP A 40 1.04 -2.63 29.25
N ALA A 41 1.57 -1.42 29.19
CA ALA A 41 1.02 -0.31 28.44
C ALA A 41 2.02 0.06 27.34
N PHE A 42 1.57 0.08 26.09
CA PHE A 42 2.40 0.38 24.94
C PHE A 42 1.88 1.61 24.23
N ASN A 43 2.80 2.48 23.83
CA ASN A 43 2.45 3.66 23.05
C ASN A 43 2.06 3.24 21.63
N THR A 44 0.96 3.76 21.15
CA THR A 44 0.45 3.48 19.81
C THR A 44 0.02 4.76 19.11
N ALA A 45 -0.01 4.71 17.78
CA ALA A 45 -0.51 5.82 16.98
C ALA A 45 -1.27 5.29 15.76
N LEU A 46 -2.48 5.78 15.57
CA LEU A 46 -3.21 5.62 14.30
C LEU A 46 -2.88 6.82 13.40
N TYR A 47 -2.48 6.52 12.17
CA TYR A 47 -2.13 7.53 11.17
C TYR A 47 -2.82 7.25 9.85
N VAL A 48 -3.02 8.31 9.07
CA VAL A 48 -3.46 8.21 7.67
C VAL A 48 -2.30 8.50 6.74
N ILE A 49 -2.35 7.92 5.56
CA ILE A 49 -1.36 8.05 4.50
C ILE A 49 -2.08 8.53 3.26
N GLY A 50 -1.53 9.54 2.59
CA GLY A 50 -2.01 9.99 1.29
C GLY A 50 -0.81 10.28 0.39
N GLY A 51 -0.91 9.91 -0.88
CA GLY A 51 0.20 10.07 -1.80
C GLY A 51 -0.20 9.94 -3.25
N VAL A 52 0.80 10.15 -4.09
CA VAL A 52 0.71 10.04 -5.54
C VAL A 52 1.89 9.23 -6.05
N GLY A 53 1.76 8.66 -7.23
CA GLY A 53 2.76 7.79 -7.79
C GLY A 53 2.46 7.46 -9.24
N ASN A 54 3.18 6.48 -9.74
CA ASN A 54 2.96 5.94 -11.07
C ASN A 54 2.99 4.41 -10.97
N THR A 55 2.08 3.76 -11.67
CA THR A 55 2.01 2.30 -11.82
C THR A 55 2.28 1.98 -13.28
N SER A 56 3.27 1.15 -13.52
CA SER A 56 3.60 0.62 -14.84
C SER A 56 3.08 -0.80 -14.95
N PHE A 57 2.23 -1.05 -15.95
CA PHE A 57 1.70 -2.37 -16.26
C PHE A 57 1.41 -2.46 -17.75
N ALA A 58 1.76 -3.58 -18.39
CA ALA A 58 1.57 -3.79 -19.83
C ALA A 58 2.22 -2.70 -20.71
N ASN A 59 3.40 -2.22 -20.31
CA ASN A 59 4.15 -1.16 -20.99
C ASN A 59 3.37 0.17 -21.11
N ASP A 60 2.47 0.41 -20.15
CA ASP A 60 1.69 1.63 -20.00
C ASP A 60 1.86 2.19 -18.58
N ASP A 61 2.20 3.48 -18.51
CA ASP A 61 2.51 4.20 -17.28
C ASP A 61 1.33 5.05 -16.86
N ARG A 62 0.86 4.86 -15.62
CA ARG A 62 -0.37 5.46 -15.13
C ARG A 62 -0.21 6.18 -13.82
N PHE A 63 -0.61 7.45 -13.84
CA PHE A 63 -0.74 8.24 -12.62
C PHE A 63 -1.65 7.52 -11.63
N THR A 64 -1.14 7.33 -10.41
CA THR A 64 -1.77 6.55 -9.37
C THR A 64 -1.89 7.39 -8.11
N ILE A 65 -3.09 7.47 -7.55
CA ILE A 65 -3.31 8.06 -6.22
C ILE A 65 -3.32 6.92 -5.21
N ASN A 66 -2.63 7.10 -4.08
CA ASN A 66 -2.73 6.17 -2.97
C ASN A 66 -3.29 6.86 -1.73
N PHE A 67 -4.13 6.15 -1.00
CA PHE A 67 -4.57 6.53 0.32
C PHE A 67 -4.64 5.30 1.22
N GLY A 68 -4.46 5.50 2.51
CA GLY A 68 -4.41 4.40 3.46
C GLY A 68 -4.44 4.86 4.90
N ALA A 69 -4.41 3.88 5.77
CA ALA A 69 -4.24 4.08 7.19
C ALA A 69 -3.24 3.05 7.72
N GLY A 70 -2.52 3.44 8.77
CA GLY A 70 -1.59 2.56 9.44
C GLY A 70 -1.69 2.70 10.94
N TYR A 71 -1.23 1.66 11.61
CA TYR A 71 -1.17 1.55 13.04
C TYR A 71 0.27 1.29 13.46
N ARG A 72 0.81 2.19 14.29
CA ARG A 72 2.15 2.07 14.86
C ARG A 72 2.05 1.63 16.31
N PHE A 73 2.82 0.62 16.67
CA PHE A 73 2.95 0.08 18.01
C PHE A 73 4.41 0.18 18.47
N LEU A 74 4.68 0.94 19.53
CA LEU A 74 6.02 1.01 20.12
C LEU A 74 6.19 -0.18 21.06
N ALA A 75 6.94 -1.18 20.61
CA ALA A 75 7.24 -2.37 21.40
C ALA A 75 8.22 -2.05 22.53
N THR A 76 9.16 -1.14 22.28
CA THR A 76 10.12 -0.58 23.25
C THR A 76 10.42 0.87 22.90
N ASP A 77 11.19 1.57 23.74
CA ASP A 77 11.62 2.96 23.48
C ASP A 77 12.45 3.12 22.19
N TRP A 78 13.01 2.02 21.68
CA TRP A 78 13.86 1.99 20.49
C TRP A 78 13.27 1.21 19.31
N LEU A 79 12.17 0.46 19.49
CA LEU A 79 11.56 -0.37 18.44
C LEU A 79 10.08 -0.06 18.25
N ALA A 80 9.71 0.31 17.03
CA ALA A 80 8.31 0.40 16.61
C ALA A 80 7.98 -0.65 15.55
N ILE A 81 6.77 -1.20 15.62
CA ILE A 81 6.16 -2.10 14.64
C ILE A 81 5.04 -1.32 13.95
N HIS A 82 4.91 -1.50 12.64
CA HIS A 82 4.00 -0.76 11.79
C HIS A 82 3.21 -1.76 10.95
N LEU A 83 1.89 -1.59 10.93
CA LEU A 83 1.00 -2.29 10.01
C LEU A 83 0.21 -1.24 9.25
N ASP A 84 0.22 -1.30 7.93
CA ASP A 84 -0.52 -0.36 7.09
C ASP A 84 -1.28 -1.05 5.97
N VAL A 85 -2.38 -0.40 5.60
CA VAL A 85 -3.23 -0.79 4.47
C VAL A 85 -3.33 0.42 3.56
N ARG A 86 -2.99 0.23 2.28
CA ARG A 86 -3.05 1.27 1.25
C ARG A 86 -3.87 0.78 0.07
N ASN A 87 -4.69 1.67 -0.48
CA ASN A 87 -5.37 1.43 -1.74
C ASN A 87 -4.73 2.31 -2.82
N HIS A 88 -4.26 1.68 -3.89
CA HIS A 88 -3.74 2.35 -5.07
C HIS A 88 -4.85 2.41 -6.13
N ILE A 89 -5.23 3.62 -6.53
CA ILE A 89 -6.27 3.88 -7.52
C ILE A 89 -5.64 4.46 -8.78
N PHE A 90 -5.90 3.82 -9.91
CA PHE A 90 -5.48 4.27 -11.24
C PHE A 90 -6.49 3.77 -12.29
N ASP A 91 -6.66 4.51 -13.38
CA ASP A 91 -7.53 4.11 -14.47
C ASP A 91 -6.80 3.19 -15.45
N THR A 92 -7.50 2.25 -16.09
CA THR A 92 -6.93 1.35 -17.13
C THR A 92 -7.76 1.39 -18.40
N GLU A 93 -7.10 1.36 -19.56
CA GLU A 93 -7.76 1.26 -20.86
C GLU A 93 -7.65 -0.15 -21.49
N LEU A 94 -6.78 -1.02 -20.95
CA LEU A 94 -6.46 -2.37 -21.49
C LEU A 94 -7.67 -3.31 -21.67
N PHE A 95 -8.76 -3.07 -20.93
CA PHE A 95 -10.00 -3.85 -20.99
C PHE A 95 -11.24 -2.95 -21.11
N GLY A 96 -11.06 -1.71 -21.61
CA GLY A 96 -12.02 -0.60 -21.55
C GLY A 96 -11.73 0.34 -20.36
N GLU A 97 -12.16 1.61 -20.43
CA GLU A 97 -11.99 2.61 -19.36
C GLU A 97 -12.54 2.08 -18.03
N LYS A 98 -11.63 1.75 -17.10
CA LYS A 98 -12.00 1.20 -15.79
C LYS A 98 -11.07 1.71 -14.71
N THR A 99 -11.65 2.28 -13.65
CA THR A 99 -10.92 2.58 -12.43
C THR A 99 -10.56 1.29 -11.69
N THR A 100 -9.26 1.04 -11.53
CA THR A 100 -8.71 -0.12 -10.84
C THR A 100 -8.35 0.24 -9.41
N ASN A 101 -8.67 -0.66 -8.47
CA ASN A 101 -8.31 -0.54 -7.06
C ASN A 101 -7.35 -1.69 -6.72
N ASN A 102 -6.16 -1.37 -6.23
CA ASN A 102 -5.16 -2.33 -5.82
C ASN A 102 -4.84 -2.16 -4.32
N LEU A 103 -5.37 -3.08 -3.51
CA LEU A 103 -5.18 -3.10 -2.06
C LEU A 103 -3.84 -3.72 -1.70
N GLU A 104 -3.10 -3.00 -0.88
CA GLU A 104 -1.79 -3.41 -0.37
C GLU A 104 -1.82 -3.45 1.16
N PHE A 105 -1.21 -4.48 1.72
CA PHE A 105 -0.97 -4.64 3.14
C PHE A 105 0.54 -4.66 3.38
N THR A 106 1.04 -3.76 4.22
CA THR A 106 2.46 -3.71 4.58
C THR A 106 2.62 -3.97 6.07
N GLY A 107 3.64 -4.76 6.41
CA GLY A 107 4.14 -4.88 7.77
C GLY A 107 5.61 -4.50 7.81
N GLY A 108 6.01 -3.71 8.79
CA GLY A 108 7.38 -3.23 8.93
C GLY A 108 7.75 -2.90 10.36
N PHE A 109 9.02 -2.56 10.57
CA PHE A 109 9.52 -2.10 11.86
C PHE A 109 10.49 -0.93 11.68
N SER A 110 10.60 -0.08 12.70
CA SER A 110 11.53 1.05 12.77
C SER A 110 12.36 0.96 14.05
N ILE A 111 13.65 1.28 13.94
CA ILE A 111 14.59 1.34 15.06
C ILE A 111 14.99 2.81 15.28
N PHE A 112 14.91 3.26 16.53
CA PHE A 112 15.35 4.59 16.96
C PHE A 112 16.67 4.48 17.75
N PHE A 113 17.59 5.41 17.53
CA PHE A 113 18.92 5.47 18.16
C PHE A 113 19.23 6.87 18.69
#